data_AF-A0A1R1YXY4-F1
#
_entry.id   AF-A0A1R1YXY4-F1
#
_cell.length_a   1.000
_cell.length_b   1.000
_cell.length_c   1.000
_cell.angle_alpha   90.00
_cell.angle_beta   90.00
_cell.angle_gamma   90.00
#
_symmetry.space_group_name_H-M   'P 1'
#
loop_
_entity.id
_entity.type
_entity.pdbx_description
1 polymer ?
#
loop_
_entity_poly.entity_id
_entity_poly.type
_entity_poly.pdbx_seq_one_letter_code
_entity_poly.pdbx_strand_id
1 'polypeptide(L)'
;MTTETTRRALFGSAGLVALAAAVPAVAGARHDLAPNNGVNPRLLHTIVLRDRAEAECDRFDEEVEMPARKACTAEKAALPVEEAPPHREVATTYVNLFGEPVRLSTARASSVASARQMVRDPKPSDMDYPEWRQARLELVALADERDAIVAAQTARREAREAEIVERHQVARLAARSSTLADRSYALRSAAIAMPASSMADILTKLEFVDRVGCEGDPDFVLASITADVRRLTGEA
;
A
#
# COMPACT_ATOMS: atom_id res chain seq x y z
N MET A 1 -11.61 15.93 4.06
CA MET A 1 -10.81 14.79 3.55
C MET A 1 -11.19 13.57 4.37
N THR A 2 -12.08 12.75 3.84
CA THR A 2 -12.44 11.45 4.43
C THR A 2 -11.44 10.42 3.94
N THR A 3 -10.61 9.92 4.85
CA THR A 3 -9.69 8.82 4.60
C THR A 3 -10.51 7.55 4.42
N GLU A 4 -10.76 7.15 3.18
CA GLU A 4 -11.24 5.81 2.85
C GLU A 4 -10.09 4.83 3.06
N THR A 5 -10.06 4.22 4.23
CA THR A 5 -9.17 3.11 4.54
C THR A 5 -9.64 1.87 3.77
N THR A 6 -9.02 1.58 2.63
CA THR A 6 -9.32 0.38 1.84
C THR A 6 -9.12 -0.88 2.71
N ARG A 7 -10.16 -1.72 2.82
CA ARG A 7 -10.21 -2.90 3.72
C ARG A 7 -9.03 -3.87 3.58
N ARG A 8 -8.30 -3.87 2.46
CA ARG A 8 -7.07 -4.68 2.27
C ARG A 8 -5.91 -4.23 3.18
N ALA A 9 -5.92 -3.00 3.70
CA ALA A 9 -4.95 -2.54 4.71
C ALA A 9 -5.17 -3.19 6.09
N LEU A 10 -6.36 -3.71 6.39
CA LEU A 10 -6.65 -4.44 7.63
C LEU A 10 -6.31 -5.94 7.55
N PHE A 11 -6.10 -6.49 6.35
CA PHE A 11 -5.95 -7.94 6.15
C PHE A 11 -4.77 -8.37 5.25
N GLY A 12 -3.93 -7.43 4.81
CA GLY A 12 -2.91 -7.67 3.77
C GLY A 12 -1.48 -7.94 4.25
N SER A 13 -1.22 -8.20 5.54
CA SER A 13 0.15 -8.37 6.06
C SER A 13 0.39 -9.67 6.83
N ALA A 14 -0.20 -10.78 6.38
CA ALA A 14 0.19 -12.11 6.86
C ALA A 14 0.33 -13.08 5.68
N GLY A 15 1.57 -13.35 5.27
CA GLY A 15 1.92 -14.58 4.57
C GLY A 15 2.06 -14.54 3.06
N LEU A 16 3.00 -13.76 2.53
CA LEU A 16 3.68 -14.16 1.28
C LEU A 16 4.56 -15.38 1.58
N VAL A 17 3.96 -16.57 1.62
CA VAL A 17 4.71 -17.83 1.50
C VAL A 17 4.70 -18.21 0.03
N ALA A 18 5.80 -17.89 -0.65
CA ALA A 18 6.09 -18.42 -1.98
C ALA A 18 6.38 -19.92 -1.85
N LEU A 19 5.35 -20.75 -2.03
CA LEU A 19 5.53 -22.16 -2.33
C LEU A 19 5.49 -22.33 -3.84
N ALA A 20 6.68 -22.33 -4.45
CA ALA A 20 6.89 -22.94 -5.75
C ALA A 20 6.60 -24.44 -5.61
N ALA A 21 5.35 -24.84 -5.83
CA ALA A 21 4.95 -26.22 -6.02
C ALA A 21 4.64 -26.41 -7.50
N ALA A 22 5.44 -27.26 -8.16
CA ALA A 22 5.21 -27.70 -9.51
C ALA A 22 3.74 -28.12 -9.69
N VAL A 23 3.06 -27.49 -10.65
CA VAL A 23 1.72 -27.86 -11.09
C VAL A 23 1.77 -29.33 -11.56
N PRO A 24 1.13 -30.29 -10.88
CA PRO A 24 0.63 -31.43 -11.62
C PRO A 24 -0.54 -30.87 -12.42
N ALA A 25 -0.46 -30.95 -13.74
CA ALA A 25 -1.65 -30.86 -14.56
C ALA A 25 -2.63 -31.92 -14.04
N VAL A 26 -3.60 -31.51 -13.21
CA VAL A 26 -4.70 -32.37 -12.80
C VAL A 26 -5.63 -32.46 -13.99
N ALA A 27 -5.21 -33.30 -14.94
CA ALA A 27 -6.09 -33.97 -15.85
C ALA A 27 -7.09 -34.78 -15.01
N GLY A 28 -8.35 -34.35 -15.04
CA GLY A 28 -9.49 -35.20 -14.74
C GLY A 28 -9.61 -35.69 -13.30
N ALA A 29 -9.90 -34.78 -12.37
CA ALA A 29 -10.89 -35.13 -11.37
C ALA A 29 -12.26 -35.18 -12.09
N ARG A 30 -12.53 -36.32 -12.76
CA ARG A 30 -13.91 -36.74 -12.96
C ARG A 30 -14.50 -36.83 -11.56
N HIS A 31 -15.22 -35.78 -11.15
CA HIS A 31 -16.39 -36.02 -10.34
C HIS A 31 -17.27 -36.93 -11.19
N ASP A 32 -17.15 -38.24 -10.97
CA ASP A 32 -18.26 -39.15 -11.18
C ASP A 32 -19.38 -38.61 -10.31
N LEU A 33 -20.15 -37.71 -10.92
CA LEU A 33 -21.40 -37.17 -10.40
C LEU A 33 -22.32 -38.38 -10.26
N ALA A 34 -22.32 -38.96 -9.06
CA ALA A 34 -23.40 -39.81 -8.63
C ALA A 34 -24.72 -39.08 -8.98
N PRO A 35 -25.65 -39.74 -9.70
CA PRO A 35 -26.82 -39.08 -10.22
C PRO A 35 -27.72 -38.61 -9.06
N ASN A 36 -27.85 -37.28 -8.91
CA ASN A 36 -28.80 -36.56 -8.05
C ASN A 36 -28.76 -36.85 -6.54
N ASN A 37 -27.69 -36.44 -5.85
CA ASN A 37 -27.54 -36.52 -4.39
C ASN A 37 -28.32 -35.43 -3.60
N GLY A 38 -29.55 -35.06 -3.94
CA GLY A 38 -30.39 -34.18 -3.07
C GLY A 38 -29.81 -32.80 -2.69
N VAL A 39 -28.69 -32.37 -3.28
CA VAL A 39 -28.06 -31.07 -3.09
C VAL A 39 -28.71 -30.06 -4.03
N ASN A 40 -28.99 -28.88 -3.51
CA ASN A 40 -29.55 -27.77 -4.25
C ASN A 40 -28.62 -27.38 -5.42
N PRO A 41 -29.08 -27.49 -6.68
CA PRO A 41 -28.24 -27.17 -7.84
C PRO A 41 -27.80 -25.70 -7.87
N ARG A 42 -28.56 -24.79 -7.24
CA ARG A 42 -28.17 -23.39 -7.11
C ARG A 42 -26.98 -23.21 -6.17
N LEU A 43 -26.88 -24.01 -5.10
CA LEU A 43 -25.76 -23.97 -4.16
C LEU A 43 -24.47 -24.38 -4.87
N LEU A 44 -24.50 -25.53 -5.55
CA LEU A 44 -23.37 -26.02 -6.33
C LEU A 44 -22.96 -25.03 -7.42
N HIS A 45 -23.94 -24.43 -8.10
CA HIS A 45 -23.66 -23.42 -9.11
C HIS A 45 -22.94 -22.18 -8.53
N THR A 46 -23.40 -21.67 -7.37
CA THR A 46 -22.76 -20.53 -6.70
C THR A 46 -21.33 -20.85 -6.26
N ILE A 47 -21.08 -22.06 -5.73
CA ILE A 47 -19.74 -22.50 -5.35
C ILE A 47 -18.82 -22.54 -6.59
N VAL A 48 -19.28 -23.12 -7.70
CA VAL A 48 -18.52 -23.15 -8.96
C VAL A 48 -18.24 -21.75 -9.49
N LEU A 49 -19.21 -20.82 -9.42
CA LEU A 49 -18.99 -19.43 -9.80
C LEU A 49 -17.97 -18.73 -8.92
N ARG A 50 -17.98 -19.01 -7.60
CA ARG A 50 -16.99 -18.48 -6.66
C ARG A 50 -15.59 -18.95 -7.02
N ASP A 51 -15.41 -20.25 -7.22
CA ASP A 51 -14.10 -20.83 -7.54
C ASP A 51 -13.54 -20.27 -8.86
N ARG A 52 -14.40 -20.04 -9.85
CA ARG A 52 -14.01 -19.35 -11.08
C ARG A 52 -13.62 -17.89 -10.86
N ALA A 53 -14.33 -17.17 -9.97
CA ALA A 53 -14.02 -15.79 -9.66
C ALA A 53 -12.71 -15.64 -8.88
N GLU A 54 -12.43 -16.56 -7.95
CA GLU A 54 -11.12 -16.64 -7.28
C GLU A 54 -10.00 -16.90 -8.28
N ALA A 55 -10.12 -17.94 -9.11
CA ALA A 55 -9.10 -18.23 -10.12
C ALA A 55 -8.89 -17.08 -11.13
N GLU A 56 -9.95 -16.30 -11.44
CA GLU A 56 -9.82 -15.08 -12.24
C GLU A 56 -9.04 -13.99 -11.50
N CYS A 57 -9.28 -13.81 -10.20
CA CYS A 57 -8.57 -12.86 -9.36
C CYS A 57 -7.10 -13.24 -9.22
N ASP A 58 -6.79 -14.49 -8.88
CA ASP A 58 -5.42 -14.98 -8.69
C ASP A 58 -4.60 -14.82 -9.96
N ARG A 59 -5.16 -15.25 -11.10
CA ARG A 59 -4.50 -15.07 -12.40
C ARG A 59 -4.27 -13.60 -12.74
N PHE A 60 -5.24 -12.72 -12.45
CA PHE A 60 -5.05 -11.29 -12.69
C PHE A 60 -3.95 -10.71 -11.79
N ASP A 61 -3.90 -11.10 -10.52
CA ASP A 61 -2.88 -10.64 -9.60
C ASP A 61 -1.49 -11.14 -10.04
N GLU A 62 -1.36 -12.41 -10.38
CA GLU A 62 -0.10 -13.03 -10.81
C GLU A 62 0.42 -12.52 -12.16
N GLU A 63 -0.45 -12.44 -13.17
CA GLU A 63 -0.05 -12.14 -14.55
C GLU A 63 -0.03 -10.63 -14.85
N VAL A 64 -0.77 -9.81 -14.08
CA VAL A 64 -0.98 -8.39 -14.42
C VAL A 64 -0.61 -7.43 -13.28
N GLU A 65 -1.25 -7.51 -12.11
CA GLU A 65 -1.06 -6.53 -11.04
C GLU A 65 0.35 -6.60 -10.43
N MET A 66 0.77 -7.80 -10.02
CA MET A 66 2.05 -8.01 -9.35
C MET A 66 3.23 -7.67 -10.26
N PRO A 67 3.27 -8.08 -11.55
CA PRO A 67 4.32 -7.67 -12.48
C PRO A 67 4.37 -6.16 -12.69
N ALA A 68 3.23 -5.49 -12.88
CA ALA A 68 3.18 -4.04 -13.05
C ALA A 68 3.69 -3.30 -11.80
N ARG A 69 3.32 -3.77 -10.61
CA ARG A 69 3.82 -3.21 -9.35
C ARG A 69 5.33 -3.39 -9.21
N LYS A 70 5.85 -4.58 -9.51
CA LYS A 70 7.30 -4.86 -9.51
C LYS A 70 8.05 -3.96 -10.50
N ALA A 71 7.53 -3.80 -11.71
CA ALA A 71 8.11 -2.94 -12.73
C ALA A 71 8.14 -1.47 -12.29
N CYS A 72 7.03 -0.96 -11.73
CA CYS A 72 6.95 0.38 -11.16
C CYS A 72 7.99 0.61 -10.05
N THR A 73 8.10 -0.33 -9.10
CA THR A 73 9.10 -0.24 -8.02
C THR A 73 10.53 -0.28 -8.56
N ALA A 74 10.82 -1.17 -9.50
CA ALA A 74 12.15 -1.29 -10.10
C ALA A 74 12.54 -0.01 -10.87
N GLU A 75 11.62 0.57 -11.64
CA GLU A 75 11.88 1.80 -12.40
C GLU A 75 12.09 3.00 -11.48
N LYS A 76 11.30 3.14 -10.40
CA LYS A 76 11.55 4.16 -9.36
C LYS A 76 12.91 4.00 -8.70
N ALA A 77 13.32 2.76 -8.40
CA ALA A 77 14.62 2.46 -7.81
C ALA A 77 15.79 2.76 -8.77
N ALA A 78 15.54 2.71 -10.09
CA ALA A 78 16.52 3.03 -11.12
C ALA A 78 16.64 4.54 -11.42
N LEU A 79 15.82 5.39 -10.79
CA LEU A 79 15.94 6.84 -10.95
C LEU A 79 17.33 7.31 -10.47
N PRO A 80 18.00 8.18 -11.22
CA PRO A 80 19.32 8.66 -10.85
C PRO A 80 19.27 9.40 -9.51
N VAL A 81 20.21 9.08 -8.63
CA VAL A 81 20.41 9.84 -7.40
C VAL A 81 21.07 11.16 -7.78
N GLU A 82 20.33 12.26 -7.63
CA GLU A 82 20.89 13.59 -7.84
C GLU A 82 21.83 13.93 -6.66
N GLU A 83 23.05 14.37 -6.98
CA GLU A 83 24.03 14.74 -5.96
C GLU A 83 23.55 15.94 -5.14
N ALA A 84 23.81 15.90 -3.83
CA ALA A 84 23.50 17.02 -2.97
C ALA A 84 24.32 18.26 -3.39
N PRO A 85 23.72 19.46 -3.45
CA PRO A 85 24.46 20.64 -3.83
C PRO A 85 25.55 20.94 -2.79
N PRO A 86 26.74 21.39 -3.25
CA PRO A 86 27.91 21.54 -2.40
C PRO A 86 27.67 22.59 -1.31
N HIS A 87 28.21 22.33 -0.13
CA HIS A 87 28.24 23.33 0.93
C HIS A 87 29.26 24.42 0.59
N ARG A 88 28.88 25.68 0.81
CA ARG A 88 29.70 26.87 0.63
C ARG A 88 29.93 27.58 1.95
N GLU A 89 31.08 28.25 2.02
CA GLU A 89 31.45 29.17 3.10
C GLU A 89 31.15 30.61 2.69
N VAL A 90 30.83 31.44 3.67
CA VAL A 90 30.63 32.89 3.47
C VAL A 90 31.97 33.58 3.21
N ALA A 91 31.94 34.72 2.51
CA ALA A 91 33.17 35.47 2.24
C ALA A 91 33.65 36.22 3.49
N THR A 92 32.70 36.76 4.25
CA THR A 92 32.96 37.58 5.44
C THR A 92 33.41 36.72 6.63
N THR A 93 34.53 37.13 7.24
CA THR A 93 35.07 36.51 8.46
C THR A 93 34.85 37.47 9.63
N TYR A 94 34.44 36.97 10.79
CA TYR A 94 34.24 37.79 12.00
C TYR A 94 34.95 37.16 13.21
N VAL A 95 35.20 37.94 14.26
CA VAL A 95 35.79 37.45 15.52
C VAL A 95 34.68 37.03 16.48
N ASN A 96 34.73 35.78 16.95
CA ASN A 96 33.74 35.25 17.89
C ASN A 96 33.96 35.76 19.33
N LEU A 97 33.08 35.39 20.25
CA LEU A 97 33.17 35.77 21.68
C LEU A 97 34.43 35.23 22.39
N PHE A 98 35.13 34.27 21.79
CA PHE A 98 36.38 33.71 22.30
C PHE A 98 37.62 34.37 21.68
N GLY A 99 37.45 35.39 20.84
CA GLY A 99 38.54 36.07 20.16
C GLY A 99 39.05 35.34 18.91
N GLU A 100 38.36 34.31 18.43
CA GLU A 100 38.80 33.51 17.28
C GLU A 100 38.13 33.98 15.98
N PRO A 101 38.87 34.01 14.85
CA PRO A 101 38.28 34.28 13.54
C PRO A 101 37.41 33.09 13.09
N VAL A 102 36.15 33.36 12.75
CA VAL A 102 35.18 32.37 12.32
C VAL A 102 34.64 32.73 10.94
N ARG A 103 34.54 31.71 10.09
CA ARG A 103 33.81 31.75 8.81
C ARG A 103 32.64 30.78 8.88
N LEU A 104 31.44 31.26 8.56
CA LEU A 104 30.23 30.44 8.57
C LEU A 104 30.16 29.57 7.32
N SER A 105 29.55 28.40 7.46
CA SER A 105 29.38 27.44 6.37
C SER A 105 27.96 26.91 6.35
N THR A 106 27.42 26.76 5.16
CA THR A 106 26.12 26.09 4.92
C THR A 106 26.14 24.62 5.32
N ALA A 107 27.31 24.01 5.60
CA ALA A 107 27.43 22.66 6.16
C ALA A 107 26.91 22.57 7.60
N ARG A 108 26.85 23.70 8.34
CA ARG A 108 26.40 23.74 9.73
C ARG A 108 24.94 24.18 9.81
N ALA A 109 24.03 23.22 9.89
CA ALA A 109 22.58 23.47 9.96
C ALA A 109 22.17 24.41 11.11
N SER A 110 22.81 24.28 12.28
CA SER A 110 22.56 25.18 13.43
C SER A 110 22.98 26.63 13.14
N SER A 111 24.07 26.84 12.40
CA SER A 111 24.52 28.16 11.97
C SER A 111 23.54 28.77 10.98
N VAL A 112 23.04 28.00 10.01
CA VAL A 112 22.02 28.44 9.05
C VAL A 112 20.72 28.82 9.76
N ALA A 113 20.23 27.97 10.66
CA ALA A 113 19.01 28.24 11.42
C ALA A 113 19.14 29.50 12.29
N SER A 114 20.28 29.65 12.97
CA SER A 114 20.57 30.85 13.76
C SER A 114 20.66 32.10 12.88
N ALA A 115 21.28 32.01 11.70
CA ALA A 115 21.38 33.14 10.78
C ALA A 115 20.01 33.54 10.22
N ARG A 116 19.18 32.58 9.81
CA ARG A 116 17.79 32.82 9.39
C ARG A 116 16.96 33.49 10.48
N GLN A 117 17.10 33.05 11.74
CA GLN A 117 16.40 33.68 12.86
C GLN A 117 16.83 35.13 13.06
N MET A 118 18.13 35.42 13.00
CA MET A 118 18.65 36.79 13.13
C MET A 118 18.15 37.68 11.99
N VAL A 119 18.16 37.20 10.75
CA VAL A 119 17.68 37.98 9.59
C VAL A 119 16.18 38.25 9.70
N ARG A 120 15.40 37.29 10.22
CA ARG A 120 13.95 37.43 10.41
C ARG A 120 13.59 38.39 11.54
N ASP A 121 14.32 38.34 12.66
CA ASP A 121 14.04 39.08 13.88
C ASP A 121 15.35 39.63 14.48
N PRO A 122 15.90 40.72 13.90
CA PRO A 122 17.17 41.28 14.33
C PRO A 122 17.04 42.01 15.67
N LYS A 123 17.93 41.71 16.62
CA LYS A 123 17.97 42.41 17.91
C LYS A 123 18.91 43.63 17.84
N PRO A 124 18.71 44.66 18.69
CA PRO A 124 19.63 45.80 18.75
C PRO A 124 21.10 45.39 18.97
N SER A 125 21.36 44.38 19.81
CA SER A 125 22.71 43.83 20.04
C SER A 125 23.36 43.18 18.80
N ASP A 126 22.55 42.81 17.81
CA ASP A 126 23.03 42.21 16.55
C ASP A 126 23.55 43.29 15.59
N MET A 127 23.22 44.57 15.83
CA MET A 127 23.58 45.71 14.97
C MET A 127 24.95 46.31 15.31
N ASP A 128 25.51 45.98 16.48
CA ASP A 128 26.78 46.53 16.97
C ASP A 128 28.01 45.85 16.33
N TYR A 129 27.83 44.76 15.58
CA TYR A 129 28.90 43.95 14.98
C TYR A 129 28.68 43.77 13.46
N PRO A 130 29.15 44.71 12.62
CA PRO A 130 28.81 44.74 11.20
C PRO A 130 29.31 43.51 10.42
N GLU A 131 30.51 43.01 10.71
CA GLU A 131 31.08 41.83 10.04
C GLU A 131 30.34 40.54 10.43
N TRP A 132 29.92 40.42 11.69
CA TRP A 132 29.11 39.30 12.16
C TRP A 132 27.74 39.27 11.47
N ARG A 133 27.12 40.44 11.35
CA ARG A 133 25.82 40.61 10.68
C ARG A 133 25.93 40.28 9.19
N GLN A 134 26.96 40.80 8.54
CA GLN A 134 27.23 40.55 7.12
C GLN A 134 27.49 39.06 6.85
N ALA A 135 28.30 38.39 7.66
CA ALA A 135 28.55 36.94 7.54
C ALA A 135 27.26 36.11 7.64
N ARG A 136 26.30 36.51 8.48
CA ARG A 136 25.01 35.81 8.60
C ARG A 136 24.04 36.10 7.46
N LEU A 137 24.03 37.33 6.93
CA LEU A 137 23.26 37.66 5.71
C LEU A 137 23.77 36.84 4.51
N GLU A 138 25.09 36.77 4.34
CA GLU A 138 25.72 35.93 3.32
C GLU A 138 25.40 34.45 3.52
N LEU A 139 25.39 33.96 4.76
CA LEU A 139 25.05 32.56 5.04
C LEU A 139 23.61 32.24 4.65
N VAL A 140 22.67 33.13 4.93
CA VAL A 140 21.26 32.96 4.54
C VAL A 140 21.14 32.93 3.02
N ALA A 141 21.78 33.86 2.31
CA ALA A 141 21.76 33.87 0.84
C ALA A 141 22.31 32.57 0.23
N LEU A 142 23.46 32.09 0.70
CA LEU A 142 24.04 30.81 0.24
C LEU A 142 23.17 29.60 0.59
N ALA A 143 22.52 29.61 1.76
CA ALA A 143 21.62 28.55 2.17
C ALA A 143 20.34 28.55 1.33
N ASP A 144 19.79 29.71 0.99
CA ASP A 144 18.60 29.85 0.17
C ASP A 144 18.87 29.43 -1.29
N GLU A 145 20.03 29.77 -1.86
CA GLU A 145 20.48 29.24 -3.15
C GLU A 145 20.53 27.70 -3.14
N ARG A 146 21.12 27.13 -2.09
CA ARG A 146 21.23 25.68 -1.94
C ARG A 146 19.84 25.03 -1.81
N ASP A 147 18.98 25.59 -0.97
CA ASP A 147 17.62 25.06 -0.75
C ASP A 147 16.77 25.15 -2.02
N ALA A 148 16.94 26.21 -2.83
CA ALA A 148 16.28 26.32 -4.13
C ALA A 148 16.73 25.22 -5.10
N ILE A 149 18.02 24.88 -5.12
CA ILE A 149 18.51 23.74 -5.93
C ILE A 149 17.87 22.46 -5.42
N VAL A 150 17.93 22.17 -4.11
CA VAL A 150 17.32 20.96 -3.53
C VAL A 150 15.83 20.87 -3.85
N ALA A 151 15.09 21.97 -3.72
CA ALA A 151 13.66 22.02 -4.06
C ALA A 151 13.41 21.70 -5.53
N ALA A 152 14.21 22.23 -6.45
CA ALA A 152 14.12 21.92 -7.87
C ALA A 152 14.46 20.46 -8.18
N GLN A 153 15.49 19.89 -7.53
CA GLN A 153 15.85 18.47 -7.65
C GLN A 153 14.70 17.57 -7.16
N THR A 154 14.13 17.87 -6.00
CA THR A 154 12.98 17.15 -5.43
C THR A 154 11.76 17.22 -6.36
N ALA A 155 11.39 18.41 -6.84
CA ALA A 155 10.24 18.57 -7.74
C ALA A 155 10.41 17.78 -9.06
N ARG A 156 11.62 17.79 -9.65
CA ARG A 156 11.90 16.97 -10.84
C ARG A 156 11.77 15.48 -10.55
N ARG A 157 12.25 15.03 -9.39
CA ARG A 157 12.13 13.63 -8.99
C ARG A 157 10.67 13.23 -8.77
N GLU A 158 9.90 14.03 -8.05
CA GLU A 158 8.46 13.79 -7.82
C GLU A 158 7.67 13.74 -9.14
N ALA A 159 7.96 14.64 -10.09
CA ALA A 159 7.35 14.62 -11.41
C ALA A 159 7.64 13.30 -12.16
N ARG A 160 8.91 12.86 -12.18
CA ARG A 160 9.29 11.58 -12.79
C ARG A 160 8.63 10.38 -12.09
N GLU A 161 8.58 10.38 -10.77
CA GLU A 161 7.93 9.31 -10.01
C GLU A 161 6.42 9.26 -10.28
N ALA A 162 5.77 10.41 -10.45
CA ALA A 162 4.36 10.50 -10.84
C ALA A 162 4.12 9.92 -12.25
N GLU A 163 4.95 10.30 -13.23
CA GLU A 163 4.90 9.76 -14.59
C GLU A 163 5.07 8.24 -14.61
N ILE A 164 5.99 7.70 -13.80
CA ILE A 164 6.20 6.25 -13.66
C ILE A 164 4.93 5.58 -13.09
N VAL A 165 4.36 6.12 -12.00
CA VAL A 165 3.14 5.56 -11.39
C VAL A 165 1.98 5.57 -12.38
N GLU A 166 1.80 6.67 -13.11
CA GLU A 166 0.75 6.81 -14.11
C GLU A 166 0.91 5.79 -15.23
N ARG A 167 2.12 5.63 -15.77
CA ARG A 167 2.43 4.70 -16.86
C ARG A 167 2.15 3.24 -16.51
N HIS A 168 2.52 2.83 -15.29
CA HIS A 168 2.27 1.47 -14.80
C HIS A 168 0.85 1.26 -14.28
N GLN A 169 0.06 2.34 -14.16
CA GLN A 169 -1.35 2.31 -13.79
C GLN A 169 -1.65 1.51 -12.50
N VAL A 170 -0.72 1.49 -11.55
CA VAL A 170 -0.76 0.62 -10.36
C VAL A 170 -2.06 0.79 -9.58
N ALA A 171 -2.54 2.03 -9.40
CA ALA A 171 -3.82 2.30 -8.73
C ALA A 171 -5.02 1.70 -9.48
N ARG A 172 -5.05 1.78 -10.80
CA ARG A 172 -6.13 1.21 -11.63
C ARG A 172 -6.14 -0.31 -11.57
N LEU A 173 -4.95 -0.93 -11.63
CA LEU A 173 -4.80 -2.37 -11.54
C LEU A 173 -5.18 -2.88 -10.13
N ALA A 174 -4.76 -2.19 -9.07
CA ALA A 174 -5.14 -2.52 -7.70
C ALA A 174 -6.66 -2.43 -7.48
N ALA A 175 -7.32 -1.41 -8.03
CA ALA A 175 -8.78 -1.28 -7.97
C ALA A 175 -9.50 -2.42 -8.71
N ARG A 176 -8.96 -2.85 -9.86
CA ARG A 176 -9.48 -3.99 -10.60
C ARG A 176 -9.31 -5.30 -9.83
N SER A 177 -8.13 -5.55 -9.26
CA SER A 177 -7.85 -6.69 -8.37
C SER A 177 -8.85 -6.73 -7.22
N SER A 178 -9.08 -5.59 -6.54
CA SER A 178 -10.08 -5.50 -5.46
C SER A 178 -11.48 -5.87 -5.93
N THR A 179 -11.90 -5.38 -7.11
CA THR A 179 -13.24 -5.70 -7.66
C THR A 179 -13.41 -7.20 -7.95
N LEU A 180 -12.34 -7.87 -8.40
CA LEU A 180 -12.35 -9.32 -8.64
C LEU A 180 -12.43 -10.10 -7.32
N ALA A 181 -11.67 -9.68 -6.31
CA ALA A 181 -11.73 -10.26 -4.97
C ALA A 181 -13.12 -10.08 -4.33
N ASP A 182 -13.71 -8.89 -4.43
CA ASP A 182 -15.05 -8.58 -3.91
C ASP A 182 -16.12 -9.51 -4.51
N ARG A 183 -16.00 -9.84 -5.80
CA ARG A 183 -16.89 -10.79 -6.48
C ARG A 183 -16.78 -12.20 -5.90
N SER A 184 -15.56 -12.70 -5.70
CA SER A 184 -15.32 -14.02 -5.08
C SER A 184 -15.92 -14.05 -3.66
N TYR A 185 -15.66 -13.01 -2.87
CA TYR A 185 -16.19 -12.89 -1.52
C TYR A 185 -17.73 -12.82 -1.46
N ALA A 186 -18.35 -12.07 -2.37
CA ALA A 186 -19.80 -11.99 -2.46
C ALA A 186 -20.44 -13.35 -2.78
N LEU A 187 -19.84 -14.12 -3.69
CA LEU A 187 -20.31 -15.46 -4.04
C LEU A 187 -20.10 -16.45 -2.90
N ARG A 188 -18.98 -16.37 -2.16
CA ARG A 188 -18.76 -17.13 -0.93
C ARG A 188 -19.87 -16.86 0.09
N SER A 189 -20.14 -15.59 0.35
CA SER A 189 -21.18 -15.16 1.29
C SER A 189 -22.57 -15.65 0.85
N ALA A 190 -22.86 -15.60 -0.45
CA ALA A 190 -24.12 -16.09 -1.02
C ALA A 190 -24.26 -17.62 -0.89
N ALA A 191 -23.19 -18.40 -1.09
CA ALA A 191 -23.21 -19.84 -0.90
C ALA A 191 -23.49 -20.22 0.56
N ILE A 192 -22.85 -19.53 1.51
CA ILE A 192 -23.06 -19.76 2.96
C ILE A 192 -24.48 -19.36 3.39
N ALA A 193 -24.99 -18.23 2.91
CA ALA A 193 -26.33 -17.74 3.27
C ALA A 193 -27.48 -18.49 2.57
N MET A 194 -27.22 -19.23 1.49
CA MET A 194 -28.28 -19.88 0.70
C MET A 194 -29.04 -20.92 1.54
N PRO A 195 -30.35 -20.81 1.76
CA PRO A 195 -31.09 -21.75 2.60
C PRO A 195 -30.87 -23.22 2.23
N ALA A 196 -30.38 -24.03 3.18
CA ALA A 196 -30.33 -25.49 3.01
C ALA A 196 -31.75 -26.07 2.96
N SER A 197 -31.98 -26.98 2.01
CA SER A 197 -33.23 -27.74 1.86
C SER A 197 -33.06 -29.22 2.26
N SER A 198 -31.81 -29.66 2.46
CA SER A 198 -31.48 -31.02 2.89
C SER A 198 -30.22 -31.05 3.76
N MET A 199 -29.98 -32.16 4.45
CA MET A 199 -28.70 -32.38 5.15
C MET A 199 -27.52 -32.42 4.19
N ALA A 200 -27.73 -32.84 2.93
CA ALA A 200 -26.70 -32.84 1.91
C ALA A 200 -26.23 -31.41 1.56
N ASP A 201 -27.13 -30.42 1.58
CA ASP A 201 -26.77 -29.01 1.44
C ASP A 201 -25.88 -28.52 2.61
N ILE A 202 -26.22 -28.91 3.84
CA ILE A 202 -25.43 -28.55 5.03
C ILE A 202 -24.02 -29.14 4.93
N LEU A 203 -23.89 -30.43 4.60
CA LEU A 203 -22.58 -31.05 4.40
C LEU A 203 -21.78 -30.37 3.30
N THR A 204 -22.42 -30.07 2.16
CA THR A 204 -21.79 -29.33 1.05
C THR A 204 -21.27 -27.96 1.49
N LYS A 205 -22.03 -27.23 2.32
CA LYS A 205 -21.59 -25.94 2.86
C LYS A 205 -20.43 -26.07 3.83
N LEU A 206 -20.45 -27.08 4.71
CA LEU A 206 -19.36 -27.31 5.67
C LEU A 206 -18.07 -27.68 4.94
N GLU A 207 -18.12 -28.58 3.96
CA GLU A 207 -16.98 -28.90 3.09
C GLU A 207 -16.48 -27.67 2.33
N PHE A 208 -17.41 -26.85 1.81
CA PHE A 208 -17.07 -25.60 1.16
C PHE A 208 -16.31 -24.65 2.09
N VAL A 209 -16.82 -24.42 3.31
CA VAL A 209 -16.20 -23.55 4.32
C VAL A 209 -14.85 -24.09 4.77
N ASP A 210 -14.72 -25.40 4.99
CA ASP A 210 -13.45 -26.04 5.38
C ASP A 210 -12.38 -25.84 4.30
N ARG A 211 -12.75 -26.02 3.02
CA ARG A 211 -11.85 -25.84 1.88
C ARG A 211 -11.40 -24.39 1.68
N VAL A 212 -12.33 -23.43 1.72
CA VAL A 212 -12.05 -22.01 1.42
C VAL A 212 -11.68 -21.19 2.66
N GLY A 213 -11.77 -21.80 3.84
CA GLY A 213 -11.54 -21.16 5.12
C GLY A 213 -12.65 -20.21 5.59
N CYS A 214 -12.52 -19.80 6.85
CA CYS A 214 -13.33 -18.74 7.46
C CYS A 214 -12.73 -17.36 7.16
N GLU A 215 -12.74 -16.95 5.88
CA GLU A 215 -12.49 -15.56 5.54
C GLU A 215 -13.69 -14.69 5.97
N GLY A 216 -13.53 -13.85 7.00
CA GLY A 216 -14.58 -12.97 7.51
C GLY A 216 -15.03 -13.34 8.94
N ASP A 217 -16.31 -13.12 9.23
CA ASP A 217 -16.88 -13.31 10.56
C ASP A 217 -17.24 -14.80 10.81
N PRO A 218 -16.56 -15.50 11.74
CA PRO A 218 -16.91 -16.88 12.09
C PRO A 218 -18.34 -17.02 12.63
N ASP A 219 -18.86 -15.97 13.29
CA ASP A 219 -20.21 -15.96 13.84
C ASP A 219 -21.26 -15.96 12.73
N PHE A 220 -20.98 -15.32 11.59
CA PHE A 220 -21.86 -15.36 10.41
C PHE A 220 -22.01 -16.78 9.84
N VAL A 221 -20.92 -17.55 9.77
CA VAL A 221 -20.94 -18.94 9.29
C VAL A 221 -21.73 -19.81 10.25
N LEU A 222 -21.42 -19.72 11.56
CA LEU A 222 -22.10 -20.50 12.59
C LEU A 222 -23.59 -20.19 12.65
N ALA A 223 -23.97 -18.91 12.57
CA ALA A 223 -25.35 -18.47 12.55
C ALA A 223 -26.10 -19.02 11.32
N SER A 224 -25.47 -18.99 10.14
CA SER A 224 -26.08 -19.50 8.89
C SER A 224 -26.33 -21.00 8.96
N ILE A 225 -25.34 -21.80 9.41
CA ILE A 225 -25.49 -23.25 9.56
C ILE A 225 -26.52 -23.60 10.64
N THR A 226 -26.52 -22.88 11.76
CA THR A 226 -27.49 -23.10 12.85
C THR A 226 -28.92 -22.81 12.40
N ALA A 227 -29.13 -21.73 11.64
CA ALA A 227 -30.43 -21.39 11.06
C ALA A 227 -30.91 -22.47 10.08
N ASP A 228 -30.00 -23.06 9.30
CA ASP A 228 -30.31 -24.18 8.42
C ASP A 228 -30.69 -25.45 9.18
N VAL A 229 -29.96 -25.80 10.24
CA VAL A 229 -30.30 -26.96 11.10
C VAL A 229 -31.70 -26.80 11.70
N ARG A 230 -31.99 -25.63 12.31
CA ARG A 230 -33.32 -25.34 12.87
C ARG A 230 -34.44 -25.45 11.83
N ARG A 231 -34.17 -24.98 10.61
CA ARG A 231 -35.14 -25.09 9.50
C ARG A 231 -35.44 -26.54 9.15
N LEU A 232 -34.42 -27.39 9.09
CA LEU A 232 -34.57 -28.82 8.78
C LEU A 232 -35.22 -29.62 9.92
N THR A 233 -35.03 -29.21 11.18
CA THR A 233 -35.68 -29.84 12.34
C THR A 233 -37.11 -29.36 12.58
N GLY A 234 -37.56 -28.32 11.87
CA GLY A 234 -38.90 -27.75 12.01
C GLY A 234 -39.05 -26.77 13.18
N GLU A 235 -37.94 -26.27 13.72
CA GLU A 235 -37.88 -25.30 14.83
C GLU A 235 -37.90 -23.83 14.35
N ALA A 236 -38.46 -23.56 13.15
CA ALA A 236 -38.42 -22.26 12.49
C ALA A 236 -39.40 -21.23 13.08
#